data_AF-A0A955W2L3-F1
#
_entry.id   AF-A0A955W2L3-F1
#
_cell.length_a   1.000
_cell.length_b   1.000
_cell.length_c   1.000
_cell.angle_alpha   90.00
_cell.angle_beta   90.00
_cell.angle_gamma   90.00
#
_symmetry.space_group_name_H-M   'P 1'
#
loop_
_entity.id
_entity.type
_entity.pdbx_description
1 polymer ?
#
loop_
_entity_poly.entity_id
_entity_poly.type
_entity_poly.pdbx_seq_one_letter_code
_entity_poly.pdbx_strand_id
1 'polypeptide(L)'
;MHLSLLLFALAAAVGLWLATRAARARSVPTTVAVLHGLLAGGGIVALFAAIARGAPGRTGMMPTLTLAVFIVAAIVGLILFGSQLRRRPLSMPLIVIHAVAALSALALLALAAMAAAPPG
;
A
#
# COMPACT_ATOMS: atom_id res chain seq x y z
N MET A 1 10.86 9.27 -3.09
CA MET A 1 9.39 9.37 -3.06
C MET A 1 8.73 8.90 -4.36
N HIS A 2 9.28 9.24 -5.53
CA HIS A 2 8.72 8.75 -6.81
C HIS A 2 8.74 7.22 -6.94
N LEU A 3 9.84 6.55 -6.57
CA LEU A 3 9.91 5.08 -6.61
C LEU A 3 8.84 4.43 -5.73
N SER A 4 8.65 4.90 -4.49
CA SER A 4 7.59 4.39 -3.61
C SER A 4 6.20 4.62 -4.21
N LEU A 5 5.97 5.79 -4.82
CA LEU A 5 4.69 6.11 -5.47
C LEU A 5 4.39 5.16 -6.64
N LEU A 6 5.39 4.88 -7.49
CA LEU A 6 5.27 3.92 -8.59
C LEU A 6 4.96 2.51 -8.06
N LEU A 7 5.70 2.04 -7.05
CA LEU A 7 5.48 0.71 -6.47
C LEU A 7 4.10 0.57 -5.84
N PHE A 8 3.64 1.58 -5.08
CA PHE A 8 2.29 1.56 -4.51
C PHE A 8 1.19 1.69 -5.56
N ALA A 9 1.39 2.46 -6.63
CA ALA A 9 0.41 2.55 -7.72
C ALA A 9 0.25 1.18 -8.42
N LEU A 10 1.36 0.49 -8.71
CA LEU A 10 1.31 -0.88 -9.23
C LEU A 10 0.68 -1.85 -8.24
N ALA A 11 1.04 -1.77 -6.95
CA ALA A 11 0.43 -2.58 -5.91
C ALA A 11 -1.09 -2.35 -5.82
N ALA A 12 -1.55 -1.10 -5.93
CA ALA A 12 -2.97 -0.75 -5.88
C ALA A 12 -3.73 -1.30 -7.09
N ALA A 13 -3.16 -1.26 -8.29
CA ALA A 13 -3.76 -1.88 -9.48
C ALA A 13 -3.94 -3.40 -9.31
N VAL A 14 -2.89 -4.10 -8.85
CA VAL A 14 -2.97 -5.54 -8.56
C VAL A 14 -3.94 -5.82 -7.41
N GLY A 15 -3.92 -5.00 -6.36
CA GLY A 15 -4.79 -5.13 -5.19
C GLY A 15 -6.27 -4.94 -5.52
N LEU A 16 -6.60 -3.98 -6.39
CA LEU A 16 -7.95 -3.78 -6.90
C LEU A 16 -8.42 -5.01 -7.68
N TRP A 17 -7.57 -5.55 -8.55
CA TRP A 17 -7.90 -6.78 -9.27
C TRP A 17 -8.17 -7.95 -8.31
N LEU A 18 -7.33 -8.16 -7.29
CA LEU A 18 -7.53 -9.20 -6.27
C LEU A 18 -8.86 -8.98 -5.51
N ALA A 19 -9.15 -7.74 -5.12
CA ALA A 19 -10.38 -7.39 -4.43
C ALA A 19 -11.63 -7.65 -5.28
N THR A 20 -11.59 -7.33 -6.59
CA THR A 20 -12.73 -7.64 -7.49
C THR A 20 -12.96 -9.14 -7.64
N ARG A 21 -11.90 -9.96 -7.63
CA ARG A 21 -12.05 -11.43 -7.65
C ARG A 21 -12.66 -11.95 -6.36
N ALA A 22 -12.18 -11.48 -5.21
CA ALA A 22 -12.73 -11.83 -3.90
C ALA A 22 -14.22 -11.45 -3.81
N ALA A 23 -14.59 -10.24 -4.25
CA ALA A 23 -15.98 -9.77 -4.26
C ALA A 23 -16.90 -10.60 -5.18
N ARG A 24 -16.35 -11.19 -6.25
CA ARG A 24 -17.08 -12.08 -7.17
C ARG A 24 -17.04 -13.55 -6.71
N ALA A 25 -16.63 -13.83 -5.47
CA ALA A 25 -16.43 -15.18 -4.94
C ALA A 25 -15.53 -16.06 -5.82
N ARG A 26 -14.62 -15.46 -6.60
CA ARG A 26 -13.66 -16.17 -7.43
C ARG A 26 -12.40 -16.48 -6.63
N SER A 27 -11.69 -17.54 -7.03
CA SER A 27 -10.39 -17.86 -6.46
C SER A 27 -9.41 -16.68 -6.60
N VAL A 28 -8.70 -16.38 -5.51
CA VAL A 28 -7.65 -15.37 -5.46
C VAL A 28 -6.31 -16.09 -5.63
N PRO A 29 -5.58 -15.89 -6.75
CA PRO A 29 -4.33 -16.61 -6.98
C PRO A 29 -3.25 -16.17 -5.99
N THR A 30 -2.68 -17.13 -5.24
CA THR A 30 -1.64 -16.86 -4.25
C THR A 30 -0.43 -16.17 -4.85
N THR A 31 0.01 -16.55 -6.06
CA THR A 31 1.14 -15.90 -6.75
C THR A 31 0.91 -14.40 -6.97
N VAL A 32 -0.32 -14.01 -7.33
CA VAL A 32 -0.67 -12.60 -7.56
C VAL A 32 -0.80 -11.84 -6.24
N ALA A 33 -1.32 -12.49 -5.19
CA ALA A 33 -1.34 -11.93 -3.84
C ALA A 33 0.09 -11.70 -3.28
N VAL A 34 1.01 -12.63 -3.54
CA VAL A 34 2.44 -12.47 -3.20
C VAL A 34 3.05 -11.31 -3.98
N LEU A 35 2.81 -11.21 -5.29
CA LEU A 35 3.29 -10.08 -6.10
C LEU A 35 2.78 -8.74 -5.56
N HIS A 36 1.48 -8.64 -5.23
CA HIS A 36 0.90 -7.46 -4.59
C HIS A 36 1.63 -7.12 -3.29
N GLY A 37 1.83 -8.10 -2.41
CA GLY A 37 2.54 -7.93 -1.15
C GLY A 37 4.00 -7.48 -1.33
N LEU A 38 4.70 -8.01 -2.33
CA LEU A 38 6.07 -7.60 -2.66
C LEU A 38 6.15 -6.18 -3.20
N LEU A 39 5.22 -5.78 -4.07
CA LEU A 39 5.14 -4.41 -4.58
C LEU A 39 4.84 -3.41 -3.43
N ALA A 40 3.86 -3.74 -2.58
CA ALA A 40 3.50 -2.90 -1.44
C ALA A 40 4.65 -2.83 -0.40
N GLY A 41 5.26 -3.97 -0.06
CA GLY A 41 6.40 -4.04 0.86
C GLY A 41 7.61 -3.27 0.32
N GLY A 42 7.92 -3.42 -0.97
CA GLY A 42 8.94 -2.63 -1.65
C GLY A 42 8.64 -1.13 -1.61
N GLY A 43 7.36 -0.74 -1.79
CA GLY A 43 6.90 0.64 -1.64
C GLY A 43 7.15 1.20 -0.24
N ILE A 44 6.86 0.43 0.81
CA ILE A 44 7.12 0.79 2.22
C ILE A 44 8.62 0.99 2.45
N VAL A 45 9.46 0.05 2.03
CA VAL A 45 10.92 0.14 2.18
C VAL A 45 11.46 1.36 1.43
N ALA A 46 11.00 1.60 0.19
CA ALA A 46 11.41 2.75 -0.60
C ALA A 46 10.98 4.08 0.03
N LEU A 47 9.78 4.14 0.63
CA LEU A 47 9.28 5.33 1.32
C LEU A 47 10.07 5.60 2.60
N PHE A 48 10.27 4.57 3.42
CA PHE A 48 11.09 4.66 4.62
C PHE A 48 12.51 5.15 4.30
N ALA A 49 13.16 4.57 3.30
CA ALA A 49 14.49 4.97 2.88
C ALA A 49 14.53 6.41 2.32
N ALA A 50 13.47 6.86 1.66
CA ALA A 50 13.36 8.24 1.21
C ALA A 50 13.22 9.23 2.38
N ILE A 51 12.45 8.87 3.42
CA ILE A 51 12.34 9.66 4.66
C ILE A 51 13.69 9.69 5.39
N ALA A 52 14.35 8.54 5.55
CA ALA A 52 15.62 8.42 6.27
C ALA A 52 16.77 9.21 5.61
N ARG A 53 16.75 9.38 4.28
CA ARG A 53 17.72 10.20 3.54
C ARG A 53 17.38 11.69 3.48
N GLY A 54 16.20 12.09 3.94
CA GLY A 54 15.79 13.49 3.94
C GLY A 54 16.62 14.31 4.94
N ALA A 55 16.99 15.55 4.57
CA ALA A 55 17.66 16.47 5.49
C ALA A 55 16.75 16.80 6.69
N PRO A 56 17.31 17.00 7.91
CA PRO A 56 16.53 17.47 9.07
C PRO A 56 15.75 18.73 8.70
N GLY A 57 14.43 18.73 8.88
CA GLY A 57 13.53 19.83 8.52
C GLY A 57 12.86 19.75 7.14
N ARG A 58 13.29 18.84 6.24
CA ARG A 58 12.61 18.55 4.95
C ARG A 58 11.70 17.32 4.99
N THR A 59 11.85 16.47 6.01
CA THR A 59 10.88 15.40 6.29
C THR A 59 9.66 16.00 6.97
N GLY A 60 8.70 16.48 6.17
CA GLY A 60 7.44 17.00 6.69
C GLY A 60 6.63 15.94 7.47
N MET A 61 5.58 16.36 8.17
CA MET A 61 4.67 15.44 8.88
C MET A 61 3.96 14.47 7.91
N MET A 62 3.71 14.89 6.68
CA MET A 62 2.91 14.15 5.70
C MET A 62 3.52 12.81 5.26
N PRO A 63 4.80 12.70 4.87
CA PRO A 63 5.41 11.41 4.50
C PRO A 63 5.44 10.41 5.66
N THR A 64 5.69 10.88 6.87
CA THR A 64 5.71 10.04 8.08
C THR A 64 4.32 9.50 8.41
N LEU A 65 3.29 10.37 8.36
CA LEU A 65 1.90 9.95 8.52
C LEU A 65 1.49 8.93 7.44
N THR A 66 1.87 9.21 6.20
CA THR A 66 1.63 8.31 5.06
C THR A 66 2.23 6.92 5.29
N LEU A 67 3.49 6.86 5.73
CA LEU A 67 4.16 5.60 6.07
C LEU A 67 3.42 4.86 7.18
N ALA A 68 3.00 5.55 8.24
CA ALA A 68 2.24 4.95 9.34
C ALA A 68 0.92 4.31 8.85
N VAL A 69 0.16 5.01 8.01
CA VAL A 69 -1.09 4.48 7.43
C VAL A 69 -0.81 3.27 6.54
N PHE A 70 0.25 3.29 5.72
CA PHE A 70 0.65 2.12 4.93
C PHE A 70 1.03 0.91 5.80
N ILE A 71 1.70 1.12 6.93
CA ILE A 71 2.02 0.03 7.87
C ILE A 71 0.74 -0.57 8.44
N VAL A 72 -0.22 0.26 8.88
CA VAL A 72 -1.53 -0.23 9.36
C VAL A 72 -2.25 -1.01 8.25
N ALA A 73 -2.29 -0.48 7.03
CA ALA A 73 -2.89 -1.17 5.89
C ALA A 73 -2.18 -2.51 5.61
N ALA A 74 -0.85 -2.56 5.67
CA ALA A 74 -0.07 -3.77 5.46
C ALA A 74 -0.36 -4.84 6.51
N ILE A 75 -0.57 -4.48 7.78
CA ILE A 75 -0.97 -5.41 8.84
C ILE A 75 -2.32 -6.05 8.50
N VAL A 76 -3.31 -5.24 8.09
CA VAL A 76 -4.62 -5.78 7.66
C VAL A 76 -4.47 -6.69 6.44
N GLY A 77 -3.61 -6.32 5.48
CA GLY A 77 -3.28 -7.13 4.31
C GLY A 77 -2.65 -8.48 4.67
N LEU A 78 -1.73 -8.51 5.65
CA LEU A 78 -1.12 -9.74 6.15
C LEU A 78 -2.14 -10.64 6.87
N ILE A 79 -3.12 -10.07 7.58
CA ILE A 79 -4.23 -10.83 8.20
C ILE A 79 -5.08 -11.50 7.11
N LEU A 80 -5.42 -10.78 6.04
CA LEU A 80 -6.14 -11.31 4.88
C LEU A 80 -5.35 -12.42 4.18
N PHE A 81 -4.07 -12.18 3.91
CA PHE A 81 -3.18 -13.15 3.27
C PHE A 81 -3.00 -14.42 4.12
N GLY A 82 -2.85 -14.28 5.44
CA GLY A 82 -2.82 -15.41 6.36
C GLY A 82 -4.11 -16.23 6.35
N SER A 83 -5.25 -15.57 6.19
CA SER A 83 -6.56 -16.25 6.04
C SER A 83 -6.64 -17.03 4.72
N GLN A 84 -6.13 -16.45 3.63
CA GLN A 84 -6.00 -17.14 2.33
C GLN A 84 -5.11 -18.39 2.41
N LEU A 85 -3.93 -18.28 3.05
CA LEU A 85 -3.00 -19.41 3.23
C LEU A 85 -3.65 -20.56 4.02
N ARG A 86 -4.48 -20.23 5.01
CA ARG A 86 -5.27 -21.20 5.79
C ARG A 86 -6.55 -21.66 5.10
N ARG A 87 -6.78 -21.28 3.84
CA ARG A 87 -8.00 -21.58 3.06
C ARG A 87 -9.29 -21.14 3.75
N ARG A 88 -9.22 -20.10 4.59
CA ARG A 88 -10.39 -19.49 5.23
C ARG A 88 -11.03 -18.47 4.28
N PRO A 89 -12.36 -18.26 4.35
CA PRO A 89 -13.01 -17.22 3.58
C PRO A 89 -12.40 -15.85 3.90
N LEU A 90 -12.19 -15.04 2.86
CA LEU A 90 -11.70 -13.67 3.02
C LEU A 90 -12.83 -12.78 3.57
N SER A 91 -12.51 -12.02 4.61
CA SER A 91 -13.47 -11.09 5.21
C SER A 91 -13.61 -9.84 4.33
N MET A 92 -14.79 -9.67 3.72
CA MET A 92 -15.09 -8.48 2.91
C MET A 92 -14.91 -7.15 3.66
N PRO A 93 -15.34 -7.02 4.93
CA PRO A 93 -15.06 -5.82 5.72
C PRO A 93 -13.56 -5.50 5.83
N LEU A 94 -12.72 -6.52 6.05
CA LEU A 94 -11.27 -6.32 6.14
C LEU A 94 -10.66 -5.92 4.79
N ILE A 95 -11.16 -6.45 3.67
CA ILE A 95 -10.74 -6.02 2.33
C ILE A 95 -11.05 -4.53 2.12
N VAL A 96 -12.24 -4.07 2.49
CA VAL A 96 -12.65 -2.66 2.36
C VAL A 96 -11.78 -1.77 3.24
N ILE A 97 -11.58 -2.13 4.51
CA ILE A 97 -10.71 -1.38 5.44
C ILE A 97 -9.29 -1.28 4.89
N HIS A 98 -8.72 -2.40 4.41
CA HIS A 98 -7.41 -2.43 3.80
C HIS A 98 -7.32 -1.52 2.57
N ALA A 99 -8.28 -1.63 1.65
CA ALA A 99 -8.30 -0.85 0.42
C ALA A 99 -8.44 0.65 0.68
N VAL A 100 -9.36 1.06 1.58
CA VAL A 100 -9.56 2.47 1.94
C VAL A 100 -8.31 3.04 2.60
N ALA A 101 -7.70 2.31 3.54
CA ALA A 101 -6.47 2.76 4.19
C ALA A 101 -5.31 2.90 3.19
N ALA A 102 -5.11 1.90 2.32
CA ALA A 102 -4.03 1.90 1.33
C ALA A 102 -4.21 3.00 0.27
N LEU A 103 -5.44 3.21 -0.23
CA LEU A 103 -5.73 4.26 -1.23
C LEU A 103 -5.63 5.66 -0.61
N SER A 104 -6.06 5.83 0.64
CA SER A 104 -5.87 7.09 1.37
C SER A 104 -4.40 7.41 1.55
N ALA A 105 -3.58 6.42 1.94
CA ALA A 105 -2.14 6.59 2.06
C ALA A 105 -1.47 6.87 0.70
N LEU A 106 -1.90 6.23 -0.39
CA LEU A 106 -1.41 6.51 -1.73
C LEU A 106 -1.74 7.94 -2.17
N ALA A 107 -2.96 8.43 -1.90
CA ALA A 107 -3.34 9.81 -2.18
C ALA A 107 -2.49 10.81 -1.39
N LEU A 108 -2.29 10.57 -0.08
CA LEU A 108 -1.40 11.40 0.75
C LEU A 108 0.04 11.38 0.24
N LEU A 109 0.55 10.23 -0.21
CA LEU A 109 1.88 10.11 -0.80
C LEU A 109 2.00 10.94 -2.08
N ALA A 110 0.98 10.92 -2.94
CA ALA A 110 0.95 11.69 -4.17
C ALA A 110 0.95 13.19 -3.89
N LEU A 111 0.11 13.66 -2.96
CA LEU A 111 0.09 15.05 -2.52
C LEU A 111 1.45 15.49 -1.95
N ALA A 112 2.06 14.66 -1.10
CA ALA A 112 3.39 14.94 -0.55
C ALA A 112 4.48 14.99 -1.63
N ALA A 113 4.40 14.13 -2.65
CA ALA A 113 5.36 14.13 -3.76
C ALA A 113 5.20 15.37 -4.66
N MET A 114 3.97 15.83 -4.89
CA MET A 114 3.70 17.05 -5.66
C MET A 114 4.18 18.31 -4.92
N ALA A 115 3.94 18.39 -3.61
CA ALA A 115 4.39 19.51 -2.79
C ALA A 115 5.93 19.62 -2.68
N ALA A 116 6.64 18.52 -2.94
CA ALA A 116 8.10 18.47 -2.91
C ALA A 116 8.76 18.82 -4.27
N ALA A 117 7.98 18.99 -5.34
CA ALA A 117 8.51 19.37 -6.65
C ALA A 117 8.87 20.88 -6.67
N PRO A 118 10.01 21.29 -7.27
CA PRO A 118 10.34 22.70 -7.40
C PRO A 118 9.30 23.42 -8.27
N PRO A 119 8.98 24.71 -8.01
CA PRO A 119 8.17 25.49 -8.93
C PRO A 119 8.90 25.58 -10.27
N GLY A 120 8.18 25.26 -11.35
CA GLY A 120 8.68 25.33 -12.73
C GLY A 120 8.94 26.75 -13.20
#